data_AF-A0A7S2UZE7-F1
#
_entry.id   AF-A0A7S2UZE7-F1
#
_cell.length_a   1.000
_cell.length_b   1.000
_cell.length_c   1.000
_cell.angle_alpha   90.00
_cell.angle_beta   90.00
_cell.angle_gamma   90.00
#
_symmetry.space_group_name_H-M   'P 1'
#
loop_
_entity.id
_entity.type
_entity.pdbx_description
1 polymer ?
#
loop_
_entity_poly.entity_id
_entity_poly.type
_entity_poly.pdbx_seq_one_letter_code
_entity_poly.pdbx_strand_id
1 'polypeptide(L)'
;MKALDIPPPHPESKGEGKEEEEVKGQKEWLHESSGCTIKVQNVTVSCSTGCALDLGQLARHIRYAEYNPRRSQQSLAMRLAQPPTTAILYPSGRMGVTGAQSESDAQLAARRLFRLISKQVTDNASSSKSSAATTGGDDGDGGSSRTGVKPRLSPIRTVAMQALVQVPFDVALELLALGKPRQATYDPEVFPGLIYKMQSQSHRQDRGGGSGGASGHQGGVVAFIFCSGRVLFTGARREEDIKAALDKLYPVLLEFKDNDVEHQTSG
;
A
#
# COMPACT_ATOMS: atom_id res chain seq x y z
N MET A 1 18.65 6.83 14.41
CA MET A 1 18.07 7.52 13.23
C MET A 1 16.62 7.85 13.54
N LYS A 2 16.19 9.11 13.41
CA LYS A 2 14.89 9.61 13.92
C LYS A 2 13.97 9.97 12.76
N ALA A 3 12.69 9.59 12.84
CA ALA A 3 11.69 9.86 11.82
C ALA A 3 11.19 11.33 11.85
N LEU A 4 10.54 11.80 10.78
CA LEU A 4 9.98 13.16 10.68
C LEU A 4 8.81 13.39 11.66
N ASP A 5 9.06 14.06 12.78
CA ASP A 5 8.02 14.55 13.69
C ASP A 5 7.50 15.90 13.14
N ILE A 6 6.41 15.83 12.37
CA ILE A 6 5.78 17.02 11.79
C ILE A 6 4.82 17.58 12.86
N PRO A 7 4.99 18.84 13.31
CA PRO A 7 4.05 19.43 14.25
C PRO A 7 2.63 19.40 13.65
N PRO A 8 1.61 19.05 14.44
CA PRO A 8 0.23 19.02 13.95
C PRO A 8 -0.16 20.41 13.40
N PRO A 9 -0.98 20.48 12.35
CA PRO A 9 -1.51 21.76 11.90
C PRO A 9 -2.29 22.43 13.06
N HIS A 10 -2.04 23.72 13.28
CA HIS A 10 -2.78 24.49 14.28
C HIS A 10 -4.29 24.46 13.99
N PRO A 11 -5.15 24.33 15.02
CA PRO A 11 -6.59 24.31 14.84
C PRO A 11 -7.11 25.73 14.54
N GLU A 12 -7.62 25.93 13.33
CA GLU A 12 -8.57 27.00 13.06
C GLU A 12 -9.93 26.62 13.67
N SER A 13 -10.58 27.60 14.30
CA SER A 13 -11.64 27.42 15.28
C SER A 13 -13.02 27.04 14.71
N LYS A 14 -13.63 26.06 15.39
CA LYS A 14 -15.06 25.83 15.71
C LYS A 14 -16.06 25.51 14.57
N GLY A 15 -16.37 24.22 14.50
CA GLY A 15 -17.70 23.69 14.17
C GLY A 15 -17.92 22.43 15.00
N GLU A 16 -18.85 22.47 15.94
CA GLU A 16 -19.17 21.36 16.85
C GLU A 16 -19.79 20.20 16.07
N GLY A 17 -19.03 19.13 15.92
CA GLY A 17 -19.49 17.80 15.53
C GLY A 17 -18.66 16.82 16.32
N LYS A 18 -19.31 15.92 17.06
CA LYS A 18 -18.67 14.93 17.94
C LYS A 18 -17.67 14.10 17.11
N GLU A 19 -16.38 14.45 17.19
CA GLU A 19 -15.31 13.58 16.74
C GLU A 19 -15.23 12.43 17.74
N GLU A 20 -15.73 11.27 17.31
CA GLU A 20 -15.39 10.00 17.94
C GLU A 20 -13.86 9.92 17.96
N GLU A 21 -13.32 9.82 19.17
CA GLU A 21 -11.91 9.64 19.45
C GLU A 21 -11.47 8.32 18.80
N GLU A 22 -11.01 8.38 17.55
CA GLU A 22 -10.53 7.24 16.78
C GLU A 22 -9.29 6.69 17.50
N VAL A 23 -9.51 5.61 18.25
CA VAL A 23 -8.48 4.91 19.02
C VAL A 23 -7.31 4.61 18.08
N LYS A 24 -6.07 4.92 18.54
CA LYS A 24 -4.76 4.62 17.92
C LYS A 24 -4.47 3.11 17.71
N GLY A 25 -5.50 2.31 17.49
CA GLY A 25 -5.44 0.85 17.36
C GLY A 25 -5.30 0.44 15.90
N GLN A 26 -4.44 -0.54 15.66
CA GLN A 26 -4.41 -1.32 14.44
C GLN A 26 -5.84 -1.77 14.07
N LYS A 27 -6.28 -1.49 12.83
CA LYS A 27 -7.65 -1.81 12.39
C LYS A 27 -7.87 -3.33 12.41
N GLU A 28 -8.87 -3.77 13.17
CA GLU A 28 -9.27 -5.17 13.26
C GLU A 28 -10.79 -5.32 13.21
N TRP A 29 -11.26 -6.46 12.69
CA TRP A 29 -12.68 -6.80 12.66
C TRP A 29 -12.88 -8.31 12.76
N LEU A 30 -14.05 -8.72 13.26
CA LEU A 30 -14.45 -10.12 13.31
C LEU A 30 -14.95 -10.58 11.94
N HIS A 31 -14.55 -11.78 11.54
CA HIS A 31 -15.11 -12.47 10.39
C HIS A 31 -16.26 -13.37 10.83
N GLU A 32 -17.50 -12.99 10.51
CA GLU A 32 -18.71 -13.62 11.04
C GLU A 32 -18.81 -15.12 10.71
N SER A 33 -18.45 -15.52 9.48
CA SER A 33 -18.59 -16.90 9.02
C SER A 33 -17.56 -17.87 9.65
N SER A 34 -16.36 -17.38 9.98
CA SER A 34 -15.29 -18.20 10.55
C SER A 34 -15.03 -17.95 12.04
N GLY A 35 -15.63 -16.91 12.63
CA GLY A 35 -15.35 -16.46 14.00
C GLY A 35 -13.92 -15.94 14.22
N CYS A 36 -13.13 -15.75 13.16
CA CYS A 36 -11.73 -15.36 13.26
C CYS A 36 -11.56 -13.83 13.22
N THR A 37 -10.63 -13.28 14.00
CA THR A 37 -10.30 -11.85 13.93
C THR A 37 -9.33 -11.58 12.79
N ILE A 38 -9.67 -10.64 11.92
CA ILE A 38 -8.82 -10.13 10.84
C ILE A 38 -8.15 -8.84 11.33
N LYS A 39 -6.82 -8.79 11.28
CA LYS A 39 -6.03 -7.61 11.68
C LYS A 39 -5.24 -7.06 10.49
N VAL A 40 -5.45 -5.79 10.13
CA VAL A 40 -4.68 -5.13 9.07
C VAL A 40 -3.26 -4.92 9.54
N GLN A 41 -2.29 -5.42 8.78
CA GLN A 41 -0.86 -5.29 9.11
C GLN A 41 -0.19 -4.17 8.33
N ASN A 42 -0.64 -3.94 7.10
CA ASN A 42 -0.05 -2.93 6.23
C ASN A 42 -1.01 -2.51 5.12
N VAL A 43 -1.04 -1.21 4.83
CA VAL A 43 -1.75 -0.61 3.70
C VAL A 43 -0.74 0.16 2.88
N THR A 44 -0.72 -0.13 1.58
CA THR A 44 0.11 0.55 0.59
C THR A 44 -0.78 1.33 -0.36
N VAL A 45 -0.57 2.64 -0.43
CA VAL A 45 -1.31 3.55 -1.31
C VAL A 45 -0.39 4.13 -2.38
N SER A 46 -0.97 4.54 -3.51
CA SER A 46 -0.26 5.26 -4.56
C SER A 46 -1.03 6.49 -5.00
N CYS A 47 -0.28 7.55 -5.28
CA CYS A 47 -0.77 8.81 -5.82
C CYS A 47 0.28 9.42 -6.75
N SER A 48 -0.04 10.54 -7.37
CA SER A 48 0.86 11.32 -8.22
C SER A 48 0.79 12.79 -7.84
N THR A 49 1.92 13.49 -7.91
CA THR A 49 2.02 14.94 -7.71
C THR A 49 1.54 15.74 -8.93
N GLY A 50 1.27 15.07 -10.06
CA GLY A 50 0.77 15.68 -11.30
C GLY A 50 1.82 16.46 -12.11
N CYS A 51 3.08 16.46 -11.68
CA CYS A 51 4.19 17.13 -12.34
C CYS A 51 5.49 16.31 -12.22
N ALA A 52 6.39 16.49 -13.18
CA ALA A 52 7.74 15.92 -13.09
C ALA A 52 8.53 16.58 -11.95
N LEU A 53 9.40 15.81 -11.30
CA LEU A 53 10.15 16.23 -10.12
C LEU A 53 11.65 16.00 -10.33
N ASP A 54 12.44 17.00 -9.99
CA ASP A 54 13.88 16.84 -9.81
C ASP A 54 14.16 16.27 -8.41
N LEU A 55 14.35 14.95 -8.36
CA LEU A 55 14.62 14.25 -7.10
C LEU A 55 15.97 14.66 -6.48
N GLY A 56 16.95 15.06 -7.29
CA GLY A 56 18.25 15.52 -6.80
C GLY A 56 18.11 16.83 -6.04
N GLN A 57 17.27 17.74 -6.52
CA GLN A 57 16.96 18.98 -5.81
C GLN A 57 16.13 18.72 -4.55
N LEU A 58 15.12 17.86 -4.62
CA LEU A 58 14.31 17.50 -3.45
C LEU A 58 15.16 16.84 -2.35
N ALA A 59 16.09 15.96 -2.71
CA ALA A 59 16.97 15.27 -1.76
C ALA A 59 17.86 16.23 -0.95
N ARG A 60 18.31 17.34 -1.56
CA ARG A 60 19.15 18.34 -0.87
C ARG A 60 18.37 19.12 0.18
N HIS A 61 17.08 19.36 -0.05
CA HIS A 61 16.26 20.20 0.83
C HIS A 61 15.51 19.38 1.89
N ILE A 62 15.26 18.10 1.63
CA ILE A 62 14.55 17.21 2.56
C ILE A 62 15.58 16.40 3.34
N ARG A 63 15.83 16.80 4.60
CA ARG A 63 16.86 16.21 5.47
C ARG A 63 16.76 14.70 5.72
N TYR A 64 15.61 14.10 5.50
CA TYR A 64 15.34 12.67 5.74
C TYR A 64 14.93 11.94 4.46
N ALA A 65 15.37 12.46 3.30
CA ALA A 65 15.19 11.82 2.02
C ALA A 65 16.49 11.10 1.61
N GLU A 66 16.39 9.80 1.36
CA GLU A 66 17.48 8.99 0.85
C GLU A 66 17.36 8.92 -0.67
N TYR A 67 18.31 9.54 -1.37
CA TYR A 67 18.42 9.50 -2.83
C TYR A 67 19.69 8.76 -3.23
N ASN A 68 19.55 7.71 -4.03
CA ASN A 68 20.70 7.02 -4.61
C ASN A 68 20.60 7.01 -6.15
N PRO A 69 21.23 7.97 -6.85
CA PRO A 69 21.13 8.11 -8.31
C PRO A 69 21.80 6.97 -9.08
N ARG A 70 22.66 6.18 -8.43
CA ARG A 70 23.33 5.00 -9.03
C ARG A 70 22.49 3.73 -8.94
N ARG A 71 21.37 3.75 -8.19
CA ARG A 71 20.44 2.62 -8.12
C ARG A 71 19.52 2.66 -9.33
N SER A 72 19.25 1.50 -9.92
CA SER A 72 18.50 1.32 -11.19
C SER A 72 17.13 2.02 -11.27
N GLN A 73 16.53 2.42 -10.14
CA GLN A 73 15.18 2.99 -10.10
C GLN A 73 15.11 4.51 -9.87
N GLN A 74 16.25 5.23 -9.79
CA GLN A 74 16.31 6.70 -9.59
C GLN A 74 15.15 7.22 -8.72
N SER A 75 14.97 6.65 -7.53
CA SER A 75 13.85 6.97 -6.66
C SER A 75 14.33 7.63 -5.37
N LEU A 76 13.46 8.44 -4.79
CA LEU A 76 13.68 9.13 -3.53
C LEU A 76 12.85 8.45 -2.44
N ALA A 77 13.50 7.92 -1.41
CA ALA A 77 12.82 7.36 -0.26
C ALA A 77 12.68 8.41 0.84
N MET A 78 11.47 8.60 1.37
CA MET A 78 11.17 9.54 2.46
C MET A 78 10.49 8.80 3.61
N ARG A 79 10.85 9.09 4.87
CA ARG A 79 10.26 8.44 6.06
C ARG A 79 9.53 9.44 6.95
N LEU A 80 8.26 9.16 7.22
CA LEU A 80 7.40 9.95 8.10
C LEU A 80 7.33 9.31 9.49
N ALA A 81 7.41 10.10 10.58
CA ALA A 81 7.25 9.54 11.93
C ALA A 81 5.78 9.30 12.28
N GLN A 82 4.92 10.23 11.89
CA GLN A 82 3.51 10.22 12.25
C GLN A 82 2.64 10.47 10.99
N PRO A 83 1.82 9.49 10.58
CA PRO A 83 1.91 8.07 10.95
C PRO A 83 3.21 7.44 10.41
N PRO A 84 3.76 6.40 11.09
CA PRO A 84 5.02 5.78 10.71
C PRO A 84 4.90 5.14 9.33
N THR A 85 5.49 5.77 8.33
CA THR A 85 5.35 5.35 6.93
C THR A 85 6.61 5.63 6.15
N THR A 86 6.82 4.86 5.08
CA THR A 86 7.87 5.10 4.10
C THR A 86 7.23 5.36 2.75
N ALA A 87 7.68 6.43 2.09
CA ALA A 87 7.26 6.79 0.76
C ALA A 87 8.41 6.65 -0.24
N ILE A 88 8.06 6.21 -1.44
CA ILE A 88 8.95 6.11 -2.58
C ILE A 88 8.41 7.05 -3.66
N LEU A 89 9.22 8.02 -4.06
CA LEU A 89 8.89 9.03 -5.04
C LEU A 89 9.74 8.84 -6.30
N TYR A 90 9.10 8.95 -7.46
CA TYR A 90 9.74 8.81 -8.76
C TYR A 90 9.81 10.16 -9.50
N PRO A 91 10.74 10.32 -10.47
CA PRO A 91 10.87 11.57 -11.23
C PRO A 91 9.60 11.95 -12.01
N SER A 92 8.76 10.96 -12.33
CA SER A 92 7.44 11.16 -12.96
C SER A 92 6.41 11.83 -12.05
N GLY A 93 6.73 12.07 -10.78
CA GLY A 93 5.78 12.54 -9.77
C GLY A 93 4.94 11.44 -9.15
N ARG A 94 5.08 10.19 -9.60
CA ARG A 94 4.41 9.04 -8.95
C ARG A 94 5.00 8.82 -7.56
N MET A 95 4.13 8.60 -6.60
CA MET A 95 4.47 8.35 -5.20
C MET A 95 3.75 7.08 -4.72
N GLY A 96 4.48 6.19 -4.06
CA GLY A 96 3.94 5.08 -3.29
C GLY A 96 4.20 5.31 -1.81
N VAL A 97 3.24 5.02 -0.94
CA VAL A 97 3.37 5.14 0.52
C VAL A 97 3.00 3.80 1.14
N THR A 98 3.83 3.28 2.04
CA THR A 98 3.66 1.98 2.70
C THR A 98 4.04 2.05 4.18
N GLY A 99 3.61 1.07 4.97
CA GLY A 99 3.90 0.94 6.41
C GLY A 99 2.78 1.40 7.33
N ALA A 100 1.67 1.91 6.79
CA ALA A 100 0.51 2.30 7.58
C ALA A 100 -0.33 1.07 7.95
N GLN A 101 -0.90 1.04 9.16
CA GLN A 101 -1.78 -0.05 9.61
C GLN A 101 -3.27 0.23 9.38
N SER A 102 -3.60 1.36 8.76
CA SER A 102 -4.96 1.76 8.39
C SER A 102 -4.93 2.50 7.06
N GLU A 103 -6.06 2.49 6.35
CA GLU A 103 -6.20 3.26 5.12
C GLU A 103 -6.22 4.77 5.38
N SER A 104 -6.87 5.21 6.46
CA SER A 104 -6.91 6.61 6.88
C SER A 104 -5.51 7.17 7.14
N ASP A 105 -4.66 6.44 7.86
CA ASP A 105 -3.26 6.81 8.11
C ASP A 105 -2.44 6.85 6.82
N ALA A 106 -2.61 5.86 5.94
CA ALA A 106 -1.91 5.82 4.66
C ALA A 106 -2.26 7.06 3.80
N GLN A 107 -3.53 7.41 3.76
CA GLN A 107 -4.00 8.60 3.04
C GLN A 107 -3.51 9.90 3.70
N LEU A 108 -3.52 9.98 5.03
CA LEU A 108 -3.00 11.13 5.77
C LEU A 108 -1.50 11.32 5.52
N ALA A 109 -0.70 10.25 5.57
CA ALA A 109 0.73 10.27 5.25
C ALA A 109 0.97 10.78 3.82
N ALA A 110 0.24 10.26 2.84
CA ALA A 110 0.37 10.69 1.45
C ALA A 110 0.09 12.19 1.28
N ARG A 111 -0.95 12.72 1.95
CA ARG A 111 -1.25 14.17 1.94
C ARG A 111 -0.16 15.00 2.62
N ARG A 112 0.36 14.55 3.77
CA ARG A 112 1.47 15.23 4.48
C ARG A 112 2.73 15.31 3.61
N LEU A 113 3.11 14.19 3.00
CA LEU A 113 4.26 14.11 2.10
C LEU A 113 4.07 14.99 0.85
N PHE A 114 2.88 14.96 0.25
CA PHE A 114 2.57 15.82 -0.89
C PHE A 114 2.73 17.31 -0.57
N ARG A 115 2.29 17.76 0.62
CA ARG A 115 2.45 19.16 1.04
C ARG A 115 3.93 19.57 1.16
N LEU A 116 4.77 18.70 1.72
CA LEU A 116 6.21 18.94 1.80
C LEU A 116 6.83 19.08 0.42
N ILE A 117 6.52 18.13 -0.48
CA ILE A 117 7.04 18.15 -1.87
C ILE A 117 6.53 19.40 -2.60
N SER A 118 5.24 19.71 -2.50
CA SER A 118 4.63 20.83 -3.20
C SER A 118 5.25 22.16 -2.80
N LYS A 119 5.54 22.35 -1.52
CA LYS A 119 6.22 23.54 -1.00
C LYS A 119 7.61 23.71 -1.64
N GLN A 120 8.41 22.66 -1.66
CA GLN A 120 9.75 22.71 -2.27
C GLN A 120 9.71 23.00 -3.77
N VAL A 121 8.71 22.44 -4.48
CA VAL A 121 8.54 22.70 -5.92
C VAL A 121 8.12 24.14 -6.19
N THR A 122 7.23 24.72 -5.37
CA THR A 122 6.77 26.11 -5.55
C THR A 122 7.84 27.13 -5.20
N ASP A 123 8.61 26.89 -4.13
CA ASP A 123 9.66 27.83 -3.66
C ASP A 123 10.78 27.96 -4.72
N ASN A 124 11.08 26.87 -5.43
CA ASN A 124 12.08 26.83 -6.49
C ASN A 124 11.60 27.44 -7.83
N ALA A 125 10.29 27.44 -8.08
CA ALA A 125 9.70 28.14 -9.23
C ALA A 125 9.75 29.67 -9.09
N SER A 126 9.86 30.19 -7.86
CA SER A 126 10.05 31.62 -7.61
C SER A 126 11.50 32.09 -7.69
N SER A 127 12.49 31.25 -7.37
CA SER A 127 13.91 31.59 -7.44
C SER A 127 14.48 31.57 -8.87
N SER A 128 13.82 30.89 -9.80
CA SER A 128 14.22 30.80 -11.22
C SER A 128 13.74 31.96 -12.09
N LYS A 129 12.99 32.93 -11.53
CA LYS A 129 12.48 34.11 -12.27
C LYS A 129 13.37 35.35 -12.18
N SER A 130 14.47 35.33 -11.42
CA SER A 130 15.31 36.51 -11.18
C SER A 130 16.52 36.67 -12.12
N SER A 131 16.59 35.95 -13.25
CA SER A 131 17.69 36.11 -14.23
C SER A 131 17.26 36.19 -15.70
N ALA A 132 15.99 36.50 -16.00
CA ALA A 132 15.52 36.72 -17.36
C ALA A 132 15.14 38.19 -17.59
N ALA A 133 16.15 39.05 -17.58
CA ALA A 133 16.08 40.37 -18.20
C ALA A 133 17.38 40.58 -18.97
N THR A 134 17.39 40.24 -20.27
CA THR A 134 18.20 40.85 -21.35
C THR A 134 17.87 40.15 -22.69
N THR A 135 17.20 40.92 -23.57
CA THR A 135 17.21 40.92 -25.06
C THR A 135 16.59 39.78 -25.89
N GLY A 136 15.40 40.08 -26.46
CA GLY A 136 15.03 40.06 -27.89
C GLY A 136 15.19 38.81 -28.80
N GLY A 137 14.11 38.46 -29.52
CA GLY A 137 14.18 37.83 -30.84
C GLY A 137 13.39 36.52 -31.06
N ASP A 138 12.26 36.65 -31.78
CA ASP A 138 11.75 35.85 -32.92
C ASP A 138 11.63 34.30 -32.91
N ASP A 139 10.45 33.87 -33.39
CA ASP A 139 9.94 32.60 -33.96
C ASP A 139 10.71 31.26 -33.79
N GLY A 140 10.01 30.29 -33.17
CA GLY A 140 10.40 28.88 -33.19
C GLY A 140 9.43 27.96 -32.44
N ASP A 141 8.61 27.22 -33.20
CA ASP A 141 7.82 26.06 -32.76
C ASP A 141 8.70 25.07 -32.00
N GLY A 142 8.44 24.89 -30.70
CA GLY A 142 9.29 24.15 -29.78
C GLY A 142 8.49 23.56 -28.63
N GLY A 143 8.51 22.23 -28.53
CA GLY A 143 7.74 21.42 -27.60
C GLY A 143 7.66 22.01 -26.18
N SER A 144 6.42 22.18 -25.71
CA SER A 144 6.05 22.70 -24.40
C SER A 144 6.65 21.85 -23.26
N SER A 145 7.87 22.15 -22.85
CA SER A 145 8.40 21.74 -21.55
C SER A 145 7.72 22.58 -20.48
N ARG A 146 6.54 22.12 -20.05
CA ARG A 146 5.69 22.77 -19.03
C ARG A 146 6.37 22.73 -17.65
N THR A 147 7.38 23.57 -17.42
CA THR A 147 8.04 23.74 -16.11
C THR A 147 7.24 24.63 -15.14
N GLY A 148 6.03 25.05 -15.51
CA GLY A 148 5.15 25.90 -14.68
C GLY A 148 3.92 25.21 -14.08
N VAL A 149 3.81 23.87 -14.13
CA VAL A 149 2.62 23.18 -13.61
C VAL A 149 2.68 23.11 -12.08
N LYS A 150 1.79 23.84 -11.41
CA LYS A 150 1.61 23.73 -9.95
C LYS A 150 1.29 22.26 -9.59
N PRO A 151 1.99 21.67 -8.60
CA PRO A 151 1.70 20.32 -8.14
C PRO A 151 0.23 20.16 -7.76
N ARG A 152 -0.39 19.07 -8.21
CA ARG A 152 -1.77 18.70 -7.88
C ARG A 152 -1.81 17.24 -7.51
N LEU A 153 -2.25 16.95 -6.29
CA LEU A 153 -2.36 15.59 -5.81
C LEU A 153 -3.46 14.85 -6.56
N SER A 154 -3.12 13.77 -7.23
CA SER A 154 -4.10 12.85 -7.82
C SER A 154 -4.91 12.16 -6.72
N PRO A 155 -6.07 11.56 -7.05
CA PRO A 155 -6.75 10.66 -6.12
C PRO A 155 -5.78 9.61 -5.55
N ILE A 156 -5.79 9.47 -4.23
CA ILE A 156 -4.99 8.45 -3.54
C ILE A 156 -5.73 7.13 -3.71
N ARG A 157 -5.02 6.11 -4.18
CA ARG A 157 -5.60 4.78 -4.42
C ARG A 157 -4.85 3.73 -3.61
N THR A 158 -5.60 2.87 -2.92
CA THR A 158 -5.05 1.68 -2.29
C THR A 158 -4.57 0.69 -3.36
N VAL A 159 -3.31 0.29 -3.25
CA VAL A 159 -2.64 -0.61 -4.20
C VAL A 159 -2.55 -2.02 -3.64
N ALA A 160 -2.30 -2.13 -2.33
CA ALA A 160 -2.21 -3.39 -1.63
C ALA A 160 -2.59 -3.20 -0.16
N MET A 161 -3.25 -4.20 0.39
CA MET A 161 -3.58 -4.35 1.80
C MET A 161 -3.10 -5.74 2.24
N GLN A 162 -2.49 -5.80 3.41
CA GLN A 162 -2.05 -7.02 4.05
C GLN A 162 -2.79 -7.19 5.37
N ALA A 163 -3.29 -8.38 5.62
CA ALA A 163 -4.00 -8.69 6.85
C ALA A 163 -3.61 -10.06 7.40
N LEU A 164 -3.49 -10.14 8.71
CA LEU A 164 -3.20 -11.35 9.44
C LEU A 164 -4.49 -11.89 10.06
N VAL A 165 -4.68 -13.19 9.95
CA VAL A 165 -5.76 -13.95 10.57
C VAL A 165 -5.14 -15.09 11.36
N GLN A 166 -5.68 -15.37 12.54
CA GLN A 166 -5.36 -16.54 13.32
C GLN A 166 -6.57 -17.48 13.27
N VAL A 167 -6.41 -18.68 12.72
CA VAL A 167 -7.40 -19.76 12.87
C VAL A 167 -7.12 -20.53 14.17
N PRO A 168 -8.14 -21.14 14.79
CA PRO A 168 -8.02 -21.73 16.13
C PRO A 168 -7.46 -23.16 16.14
N PHE A 169 -6.74 -23.58 15.10
CA PHE A 169 -6.19 -24.91 14.95
C PHE A 169 -4.92 -24.88 14.08
N ASP A 170 -4.09 -25.91 14.25
CA ASP A 170 -2.92 -26.12 13.41
C ASP A 170 -3.32 -26.73 12.05
N VAL A 171 -2.49 -26.51 11.03
CA VAL A 171 -2.76 -26.87 9.64
C VAL A 171 -1.65 -27.79 9.12
N ALA A 172 -2.04 -28.96 8.61
CA ALA A 172 -1.13 -29.92 7.98
C ALA A 172 -0.70 -29.44 6.58
N LEU A 173 0.38 -28.67 6.51
CA LEU A 173 0.81 -27.97 5.29
C LEU A 173 1.19 -28.94 4.15
N GLU A 174 1.86 -30.05 4.45
CA GLU A 174 2.22 -31.08 3.46
C GLU A 174 0.96 -31.65 2.79
N LEU A 175 -0.04 -32.02 3.60
CA LEU A 175 -1.30 -32.57 3.11
C LEU A 175 -2.09 -31.53 2.30
N LEU A 176 -2.11 -30.28 2.74
CA LEU A 176 -2.75 -29.18 2.01
C LEU A 176 -2.09 -28.96 0.64
N ALA A 177 -0.75 -29.01 0.57
CA ALA A 177 -0.01 -28.87 -0.69
C ALA A 177 -0.31 -30.01 -1.66
N LEU A 178 -0.35 -31.25 -1.16
CA LEU A 178 -0.70 -32.44 -1.94
C LEU A 178 -2.17 -32.44 -2.39
N GLY A 179 -3.08 -31.97 -1.53
CA GLY A 179 -4.52 -31.94 -1.79
C GLY A 179 -4.94 -30.83 -2.76
N LYS A 180 -4.22 -29.70 -2.79
CA LYS A 180 -4.54 -28.54 -3.65
C LYS A 180 -3.32 -28.07 -4.49
N PRO A 181 -2.69 -28.93 -5.31
CA PRO A 181 -1.40 -28.64 -5.97
C PRO A 181 -1.46 -27.50 -7.01
N ARG A 182 -2.66 -27.13 -7.47
CA ARG A 182 -2.85 -25.98 -8.39
C ARG A 182 -2.78 -24.62 -7.69
N GLN A 183 -3.05 -24.58 -6.38
CA GLN A 183 -3.17 -23.34 -5.62
C GLN A 183 -2.08 -23.23 -4.55
N ALA A 184 -1.69 -24.37 -3.97
CA ALA A 184 -0.73 -24.47 -2.89
C ALA A 184 0.67 -24.79 -3.42
N THR A 185 1.66 -24.04 -2.93
CA THR A 185 3.08 -24.32 -3.13
C THR A 185 3.76 -24.27 -1.78
N TYR A 186 4.41 -25.36 -1.39
CA TYR A 186 5.07 -25.50 -0.10
C TYR A 186 6.42 -26.17 -0.30
N ASP A 187 7.46 -25.49 0.18
CA ASP A 187 8.84 -25.97 0.19
C ASP A 187 9.51 -25.39 1.45
N PRO A 188 9.57 -26.15 2.56
CA PRO A 188 10.01 -25.64 3.86
C PRO A 188 11.49 -25.21 3.86
N GLU A 189 12.31 -25.72 2.94
CA GLU A 189 13.72 -25.32 2.79
C GLU A 189 13.84 -23.90 2.20
N VAL A 190 12.86 -23.50 1.39
CA VAL A 190 12.82 -22.17 0.75
C VAL A 190 12.06 -21.16 1.61
N PHE A 191 10.91 -21.54 2.16
CA PHE A 191 10.08 -20.68 2.98
C PHE A 191 9.20 -21.51 3.94
N PRO A 192 9.17 -21.19 5.25
CA PRO A 192 8.50 -22.01 6.27
C PRO A 192 6.97 -22.02 6.19
N GLY A 193 6.35 -21.16 5.36
CA GLY A 193 4.90 -21.15 5.16
C GLY A 193 4.50 -21.71 3.79
N LEU A 194 3.26 -22.16 3.68
CA LEU A 194 2.66 -22.54 2.41
C LEU A 194 2.14 -21.30 1.68
N ILE A 195 2.47 -21.15 0.41
CA ILE A 195 1.94 -20.09 -0.47
C ILE A 195 0.68 -20.61 -1.14
N TYR A 196 -0.46 -20.00 -0.84
CA TYR A 196 -1.76 -20.34 -1.41
C TYR A 196 -2.28 -19.21 -2.31
N LYS A 197 -2.40 -19.49 -3.61
CA LYS A 197 -2.93 -18.53 -4.59
C LYS A 197 -4.45 -18.68 -4.68
N MET A 198 -5.17 -17.62 -4.31
CA MET A 198 -6.63 -17.60 -4.45
C MET A 198 -6.98 -17.52 -5.94
N GLN A 199 -7.92 -18.35 -6.38
CA GLN A 199 -8.40 -18.27 -7.75
C GLN A 199 -9.14 -16.95 -7.93
N SER A 200 -8.65 -16.13 -8.87
CA SER A 200 -9.35 -14.94 -9.32
C SER A 200 -10.67 -15.40 -9.94
N GLN A 201 -11.78 -15.04 -9.30
CA GLN A 201 -13.06 -15.11 -9.99
C GLN A 201 -13.02 -13.99 -11.02
N SER A 202 -12.53 -14.31 -12.21
CA SER A 202 -12.91 -13.55 -13.38
C SER A 202 -14.44 -13.60 -13.38
N HIS A 203 -15.06 -12.44 -13.19
CA HIS A 203 -16.44 -12.26 -13.60
C HIS A 203 -16.41 -12.50 -15.12
N ARG A 204 -16.55 -13.77 -15.53
CA ARG A 204 -16.87 -14.16 -16.90
C ARG A 204 -18.32 -13.74 -17.08
N GLN A 205 -18.51 -12.42 -17.22
CA GLN A 205 -19.75 -11.86 -17.70
C GLN A 205 -19.81 -12.21 -19.18
N ASP A 206 -20.61 -13.22 -19.48
CA ASP A 206 -20.93 -13.61 -20.83
C ASP A 206 -21.65 -12.46 -21.56
N ARG A 207 -21.19 -12.23 -22.81
CA ARG A 207 -21.89 -11.69 -23.98
C ARG A 207 -22.54 -10.29 -23.90
N GLY A 208 -21.91 -9.34 -24.60
CA GLY A 208 -22.57 -8.15 -25.14
C GLY A 208 -21.58 -7.04 -25.44
N GLY A 209 -21.37 -6.71 -26.72
CA GLY A 209 -20.35 -5.77 -27.19
C GLY A 209 -20.43 -4.37 -26.58
N GLY A 210 -19.27 -3.76 -26.37
CA GLY A 210 -19.13 -2.38 -25.94
C GLY A 210 -17.67 -2.00 -25.77
N SER A 211 -17.12 -1.29 -26.76
CA SER A 211 -15.84 -0.58 -26.67
C SER A 211 -15.94 0.49 -25.57
N GLY A 212 -15.12 0.39 -24.53
CA GLY A 212 -15.04 1.42 -23.49
C GLY A 212 -14.19 1.04 -22.27
N GLY A 213 -13.00 1.64 -22.17
CA GLY A 213 -12.41 2.07 -20.90
C GLY A 213 -11.73 1.01 -20.02
N ALA A 214 -10.40 1.10 -19.95
CA ALA A 214 -9.55 0.35 -19.03
C ALA A 214 -9.97 0.43 -17.55
N SER A 215 -10.19 -0.70 -16.89
CA SER A 215 -9.63 -1.05 -15.55
C SER A 215 -10.25 -2.30 -14.92
N GLY A 216 -10.41 -3.41 -15.66
CA GLY A 216 -10.60 -4.72 -15.05
C GLY A 216 -9.32 -5.19 -14.37
N HIS A 217 -9.06 -4.77 -13.13
CA HIS A 217 -7.84 -5.14 -12.41
C HIS A 217 -7.93 -6.59 -11.90
N GLN A 218 -7.22 -7.48 -12.57
CA GLN A 218 -6.90 -8.84 -12.12
C GLN A 218 -5.87 -8.78 -10.97
N GLY A 219 -6.29 -8.40 -9.77
CA GLY A 219 -5.46 -8.52 -8.56
C GLY A 219 -5.86 -9.78 -7.79
N GLY A 220 -5.06 -10.84 -7.87
CA GLY A 220 -5.31 -12.06 -7.08
C GLY A 220 -4.84 -11.90 -5.64
N VAL A 221 -5.67 -12.32 -4.68
CA VAL A 221 -5.25 -12.44 -3.28
C VAL A 221 -4.34 -13.67 -3.14
N VAL A 222 -3.27 -13.54 -2.37
CA VAL A 222 -2.38 -14.65 -2.02
C VAL A 222 -2.36 -14.75 -0.50
N ALA A 223 -2.43 -15.98 0.03
CA ALA A 223 -2.31 -16.26 1.45
C ALA A 223 -1.00 -17.00 1.73
N PHE A 224 -0.27 -16.58 2.75
CA PHE A 224 0.81 -17.35 3.36
C PHE A 224 0.25 -18.04 4.60
N ILE A 225 0.26 -19.36 4.62
CA ILE A 225 -0.34 -20.19 5.68
C ILE A 225 0.82 -20.84 6.45
N PHE A 226 0.80 -20.72 7.77
CA PHE A 226 1.78 -21.35 8.65
C PHE A 226 1.12 -22.51 9.40
N CYS A 227 1.91 -23.53 9.79
CA CYS A 227 1.43 -24.70 10.53
C CYS A 227 0.64 -24.31 11.79
N SER A 228 1.08 -23.25 12.50
CA SER A 228 0.41 -22.67 13.68
C SER A 228 -0.99 -22.06 13.47
N GLY A 229 -1.61 -22.21 12.30
CA GLY A 229 -2.89 -21.58 11.98
C GLY A 229 -2.83 -20.07 11.69
N ARG A 230 -1.62 -19.47 11.63
CA ARG A 230 -1.47 -18.09 11.15
C ARG A 230 -1.62 -18.03 9.64
N VAL A 231 -2.42 -17.07 9.17
CA VAL A 231 -2.67 -16.84 7.75
C VAL A 231 -2.47 -15.36 7.43
N LEU A 232 -1.49 -15.06 6.57
CA LEU A 232 -1.21 -13.71 6.09
C LEU A 232 -1.75 -13.54 4.67
N PHE A 233 -2.78 -12.73 4.51
CA PHE A 233 -3.31 -12.32 3.21
C PHE A 233 -2.53 -11.12 2.66
N THR A 234 -2.25 -11.16 1.35
CA THR A 234 -1.61 -10.07 0.60
C THR A 234 -2.25 -9.92 -0.79
N GLY A 235 -1.99 -8.79 -1.46
CA GLY A 235 -2.48 -8.51 -2.81
C GLY A 235 -3.92 -8.01 -2.88
N ALA A 236 -4.65 -8.03 -1.76
CA ALA A 236 -5.98 -7.42 -1.63
C ALA A 236 -5.89 -5.90 -1.82
N ARG A 237 -6.95 -5.27 -2.35
CA ARG A 237 -7.04 -3.81 -2.44
C ARG A 237 -8.10 -3.23 -1.50
N ARG A 238 -9.05 -4.07 -1.10
CA ARG A 238 -10.15 -3.73 -0.21
C ARG A 238 -10.32 -4.79 0.85
N GLU A 239 -11.00 -4.42 1.92
CA GLU A 239 -11.30 -5.30 3.05
C GLU A 239 -12.22 -6.45 2.62
N GLU A 240 -13.16 -6.19 1.71
CA GLU A 240 -14.03 -7.22 1.14
C GLU A 240 -13.25 -8.32 0.42
N ASP A 241 -12.12 -7.99 -0.22
CA ASP A 241 -11.30 -8.98 -0.92
C ASP A 241 -10.68 -9.97 0.08
N ILE A 242 -10.32 -9.50 1.28
CA ILE A 242 -9.77 -10.33 2.37
C ILE A 242 -10.87 -11.20 2.98
N LYS A 243 -12.05 -10.62 3.25
CA LYS A 243 -13.22 -11.37 3.76
C LYS A 243 -13.60 -12.49 2.79
N ALA A 244 -13.79 -12.17 1.52
CA ALA A 244 -14.12 -13.16 0.50
C ALA A 244 -13.02 -14.21 0.29
N ALA A 245 -11.74 -13.85 0.53
CA ALA A 245 -10.66 -14.82 0.49
C ALA A 245 -10.71 -15.77 1.69
N LEU A 246 -10.98 -15.25 2.90
CA LEU A 246 -11.12 -16.06 4.11
C LEU A 246 -12.35 -16.98 4.04
N ASP A 247 -13.49 -16.50 3.53
CA ASP A 247 -14.69 -17.32 3.30
C ASP A 247 -14.40 -18.56 2.44
N LYS A 248 -13.55 -18.42 1.43
CA LYS A 248 -13.17 -19.52 0.54
C LYS A 248 -12.07 -20.40 1.13
N LEU A 249 -11.14 -19.81 1.85
CA LEU A 249 -9.97 -20.52 2.38
C LEU A 249 -10.30 -21.27 3.68
N TYR A 250 -11.15 -20.73 4.54
CA TYR A 250 -11.43 -21.30 5.86
C TYR A 250 -11.97 -22.74 5.83
N PRO A 251 -12.94 -23.10 4.95
CA PRO A 251 -13.38 -24.49 4.81
C PRO A 251 -12.27 -25.43 4.34
N VAL A 252 -11.35 -24.94 3.50
CA VAL A 252 -10.17 -25.70 3.07
C VAL A 252 -9.23 -25.92 4.26
N LEU A 253 -8.97 -24.89 5.06
CA LEU A 253 -8.14 -25.04 6.26
C LEU A 253 -8.74 -26.04 7.25
N LEU A 254 -10.06 -26.06 7.42
CA LEU A 254 -10.76 -27.05 8.24
C LEU A 254 -10.61 -28.49 7.72
N GLU A 255 -10.61 -28.69 6.39
CA GLU A 255 -10.38 -29.99 5.75
C GLU A 255 -8.99 -30.55 6.07
N PHE A 256 -7.98 -29.66 6.20
CA PHE A 256 -6.57 -30.00 6.46
C PHE A 256 -6.11 -29.58 7.87
N LYS A 257 -7.04 -29.51 8.83
CA LYS A 257 -6.66 -29.29 10.23
C LYS A 257 -5.78 -30.45 10.71
N ASP A 258 -4.72 -30.13 11.44
CA ASP A 258 -3.87 -31.14 12.04
C ASP A 258 -4.60 -31.77 13.24
N ASN A 259 -4.72 -33.09 13.24
CA ASN A 259 -5.40 -33.84 14.30
C ASN A 259 -4.40 -34.45 15.31
N ASP A 260 -3.10 -34.36 15.06
CA ASP A 260 -2.08 -35.08 15.83
C ASP A 260 -1.68 -34.37 17.15
N VAL A 261 -2.30 -33.24 17.48
CA VAL A 261 -2.01 -32.44 18.69
C VAL A 261 -2.79 -32.92 19.94
N GLU A 262 -3.61 -33.98 19.85
CA GLU A 262 -4.34 -34.53 21.02
C GLU A 262 -3.52 -35.51 21.91
N HIS A 263 -2.21 -35.72 21.67
CA HIS A 263 -1.45 -36.77 22.38
C HIS A 263 -0.16 -36.36 23.11
N GLN A 264 -0.03 -35.12 23.64
CA GLN A 264 1.13 -34.77 24.49
C GLN A 264 0.82 -33.96 25.78
N THR A 265 -0.39 -34.06 26.34
CA THR A 265 -0.67 -33.56 27.70
C THR A 265 -1.41 -34.59 28.55
N SER A 266 -0.83 -35.77 28.71
CA SER A 266 -1.17 -36.72 29.78
C SER A 266 -0.03 -37.71 29.95
N GLY A 267 1.01 -37.26 30.65
CA GLY A 267 2.17 -38.05 31.09
C GLY A 267 2.72 -37.45 32.36
#